data_AF-A0A3B9T2L1-F1
#
_entry.id   AF-A0A3B9T2L1-F1
#
_cell.length_a   1.000
_cell.length_b   1.000
_cell.length_c   1.000
_cell.angle_alpha   90.00
_cell.angle_beta   90.00
_cell.angle_gamma   90.00
#
_symmetry.space_group_name_H-M   'P 1'
#
loop_
_entity.id
_entity.type
_entity.pdbx_description
1 polymer ?
#
loop_
_entity_poly.entity_id
_entity_poly.type
_entity_poly.pdbx_seq_one_letter_code
_entity_poly.pdbx_strand_id
1 'polypeptide(L)'
;DAVVLWIDFSKQPAAPELKVTLLGDVNCDDDVDVADAVLLARFCAEDKEAIITEQGFLNADMDENGKIESNDTITILKKIARLI
;
A
#
# COMPACT_ATOMS: atom_id res chain seq x y z
N ASP A 1 3.10 22.65 -49.26
CA ASP A 1 3.28 21.35 -48.61
C ASP A 1 3.26 21.49 -47.10
N ALA A 2 2.15 21.09 -46.48
CA ALA A 2 1.99 21.08 -45.03
C ALA A 2 2.00 19.63 -44.55
N VAL A 3 3.08 19.24 -43.89
CA VAL A 3 3.19 17.97 -43.16
C VAL A 3 2.30 18.07 -41.92
N VAL A 4 1.20 17.32 -41.92
CA VAL A 4 0.36 17.14 -40.74
C VAL A 4 1.09 16.19 -39.79
N LEU A 5 1.51 16.70 -38.63
CA LEU A 5 2.03 15.89 -37.53
C LEU A 5 0.87 15.11 -36.92
N TRP A 6 0.82 13.81 -37.19
CA TRP A 6 -0.11 12.89 -36.54
C TRP A 6 0.44 12.51 -35.16
N ILE A 7 -0.24 12.94 -34.09
CA ILE A 7 0.03 12.46 -32.73
C ILE A 7 -0.72 11.14 -32.55
N ASP A 8 0.03 10.07 -32.27
CA ASP A 8 -0.51 8.74 -32.00
C ASP A 8 -0.94 8.63 -30.52
N PHE A 9 -2.22 8.88 -30.25
CA PHE A 9 -2.82 8.76 -28.93
C PHE A 9 -2.90 7.32 -28.40
N SER A 10 -2.53 6.30 -29.20
CA SER A 10 -2.47 4.91 -28.72
C SER A 10 -1.26 4.61 -27.83
N LYS A 11 -0.26 5.51 -27.81
CA LYS A 11 0.93 5.42 -26.95
C LYS A 11 0.82 6.37 -25.76
N GLN A 12 -0.15 6.15 -24.89
CA GLN A 12 -0.11 6.76 -23.57
C GLN A 12 0.90 5.98 -22.71
N PRO A 13 1.88 6.63 -22.06
CA PRO A 13 2.75 5.93 -21.12
C PRO A 13 1.87 5.28 -20.04
N ALA A 14 2.10 3.99 -19.79
CA ALA A 14 1.44 3.29 -18.70
C ALA A 14 1.69 4.05 -17.39
N ALA A 15 0.66 4.15 -16.55
CA ALA A 15 0.83 4.70 -15.22
C ALA A 15 1.94 3.92 -14.49
N PRO A 16 2.76 4.59 -13.66
CA PRO A 16 3.79 3.90 -12.91
C PRO A 16 3.16 2.78 -12.07
N GLU A 17 3.70 1.58 -12.19
CA GLU A 17 3.28 0.44 -11.36
C GLU A 17 3.72 0.71 -9.91
N LEU A 18 2.75 0.76 -9.00
CA LEU A 18 3.01 0.81 -7.56
C LEU A 18 3.61 -0.53 -7.11
N LYS A 19 4.60 -0.46 -6.22
CA LYS A 19 5.29 -1.63 -5.65
C LYS A 19 5.41 -1.44 -4.15
N VAL A 20 5.58 -2.54 -3.42
CA VAL A 20 5.89 -2.48 -1.97
C VAL A 20 7.13 -1.62 -1.75
N THR A 21 7.03 -0.62 -0.88
CA THR A 21 8.14 0.27 -0.52
C THR A 21 8.77 -0.19 0.79
N LEU A 22 7.95 -0.37 1.82
CA LEU A 22 8.36 -0.90 3.12
C LEU A 22 7.24 -1.80 3.68
N LEU A 23 7.53 -3.10 3.78
CA LEU A 23 6.55 -4.07 4.25
C LEU A 23 6.21 -3.82 5.74
N GLY A 24 4.94 -3.52 6.02
CA GLY A 24 4.40 -3.18 7.33
C GLY A 24 4.21 -1.68 7.59
N ASP A 25 4.69 -0.80 6.70
CA ASP A 25 4.49 0.66 6.78
C ASP A 25 3.16 1.04 6.10
N VAL A 26 2.08 0.91 6.86
CA VAL A 26 0.70 1.08 6.38
C VAL A 26 0.37 2.56 6.20
N ASN A 27 0.93 3.43 7.04
CA ASN A 27 0.66 4.85 7.02
C ASN A 27 1.57 5.64 6.04
N CYS A 28 2.58 4.97 5.46
CA CYS A 28 3.57 5.50 4.52
C CYS A 28 4.46 6.60 5.12
N ASP A 29 4.92 6.43 6.37
CA ASP A 29 5.79 7.40 7.06
C ASP A 29 7.28 6.98 7.15
N ASP A 30 7.65 5.94 6.41
CA ASP A 30 9.00 5.35 6.35
C ASP A 30 9.48 4.67 7.65
N ASP A 31 8.58 4.42 8.62
CA ASP A 31 8.83 3.59 9.80
C ASP A 31 7.83 2.41 9.88
N VAL A 32 8.14 1.38 10.67
CA VAL A 32 7.21 0.28 10.95
C VAL A 32 6.99 0.20 12.44
N ASP A 33 5.86 0.73 12.89
CA ASP A 33 5.55 0.88 14.30
C ASP A 33 4.08 0.62 14.66
N VAL A 34 3.70 0.96 15.90
CA VAL A 34 2.36 0.67 16.42
C VAL A 34 1.28 1.47 15.68
N ALA A 35 1.61 2.63 15.09
CA ALA A 35 0.67 3.44 14.33
C ALA A 35 0.17 2.70 13.09
N ASP A 36 1.02 1.92 12.42
CA ASP A 36 0.65 1.07 11.29
C ASP A 36 -0.38 0.02 11.68
N ALA A 37 -0.08 -0.71 12.77
CA ALA A 37 -0.97 -1.74 13.29
C ALA A 37 -2.32 -1.15 13.73
N VAL A 38 -2.33 0.04 14.32
CA VAL A 38 -3.57 0.73 14.73
C VAL A 38 -4.36 1.19 13.52
N LEU A 39 -3.73 1.81 12.52
CA LEU A 39 -4.40 2.24 11.30
C LEU A 39 -5.04 1.05 10.58
N LEU A 40 -4.29 -0.05 10.43
CA LEU A 40 -4.77 -1.26 9.78
C LEU A 40 -5.92 -1.91 10.56
N ALA A 41 -5.82 -2.01 11.88
CA ALA A 41 -6.88 -2.56 12.73
C ALA A 41 -8.18 -1.74 12.63
N ARG A 42 -8.07 -0.40 12.62
CA ARG A 42 -9.23 0.49 12.45
C ARG A 42 -9.86 0.31 11.07
N PHE A 43 -9.05 0.21 10.02
CA PHE A 43 -9.54 -0.06 8.67
C PHE A 43 -10.29 -1.40 8.59
N CYS A 44 -9.71 -2.49 9.12
CA CYS A 44 -10.37 -3.80 9.17
C CYS A 44 -11.65 -3.80 10.03
N ALA A 45 -11.78 -2.88 10.98
CA ALA A 45 -13.00 -2.67 11.76
C ALA A 45 -14.04 -1.77 11.07
N GLU A 46 -13.83 -1.46 9.79
CA GLU A 46 -14.70 -0.60 8.98
C GLU A 46 -14.85 0.83 9.53
N ASP A 47 -13.82 1.33 10.24
CA ASP A 47 -13.76 2.73 10.67
C ASP A 47 -13.58 3.63 9.44
N LYS A 48 -14.59 4.47 9.17
CA LYS A 48 -14.62 5.37 8.00
C LYS A 48 -13.55 6.47 8.04
N GLU A 49 -12.96 6.74 9.19
CA GLU A 49 -11.88 7.71 9.33
C GLU A 49 -10.49 7.08 9.12
N ALA A 50 -10.40 5.75 9.09
CA ALA A 50 -9.15 5.04 8.79
C ALA A 50 -8.97 4.92 7.28
N ILE A 51 -8.34 5.94 6.69
CA ILE A 51 -8.07 5.96 5.24
C ILE A 51 -6.65 5.46 4.99
N ILE A 52 -6.54 4.38 4.21
CA ILE A 52 -5.27 3.81 3.75
C ILE A 52 -5.09 4.17 2.27
N THR A 53 -3.88 4.58 1.89
CA THR A 53 -3.55 4.90 0.49
C THR A 53 -3.35 3.63 -0.35
N GLU A 54 -3.33 3.73 -1.68
CA GLU A 54 -3.00 2.59 -2.54
C GLU A 54 -1.62 1.99 -2.21
N GLN A 55 -0.64 2.85 -1.90
CA GLN A 55 0.69 2.41 -1.46
C GLN A 55 0.65 1.72 -0.09
N GLY A 56 -0.14 2.25 0.85
CA GLY A 56 -0.33 1.68 2.18
C GLY A 56 -0.97 0.29 2.12
N PHE A 57 -1.89 0.05 1.16
CA PHE A 57 -2.43 -1.29 0.93
C PHE A 57 -1.39 -2.28 0.46
N LEU A 58 -0.47 -1.88 -0.42
CA LEU A 58 0.64 -2.75 -0.85
C LEU A 58 1.59 -3.04 0.31
N ASN A 59 1.88 -2.04 1.14
CA ASN A 59 2.77 -2.21 2.29
C ASN A 59 2.13 -3.05 3.41
N ALA A 60 0.79 -3.03 3.54
CA ALA A 60 0.03 -3.74 4.56
C ALA A 60 -0.11 -5.25 4.31
N ASP A 61 0.01 -5.73 3.07
CA ASP A 61 -0.13 -7.14 2.69
C ASP A 61 1.12 -7.93 3.09
N MET A 62 1.20 -8.33 4.35
CA MET A 62 2.42 -8.88 4.97
C MET A 62 2.74 -10.30 4.49
N ASP A 63 1.76 -11.01 3.92
CA ASP A 63 1.92 -12.35 3.37
C ASP A 63 1.83 -12.43 1.83
N GLU A 64 1.74 -11.28 1.17
CA GLU A 64 1.69 -11.09 -0.29
C GLU A 64 0.56 -11.88 -0.96
N ASN A 65 -0.56 -12.09 -0.25
CA ASN A 65 -1.69 -12.89 -0.74
C ASN A 65 -2.72 -12.06 -1.53
N GLY A 66 -2.53 -10.74 -1.58
CA GLY A 66 -3.41 -9.77 -2.25
C GLY A 66 -4.66 -9.40 -1.46
N LYS A 67 -4.74 -9.75 -0.18
CA LYS A 67 -5.86 -9.41 0.72
C LYS A 67 -5.29 -8.75 1.97
N ILE A 68 -6.12 -7.88 2.54
CA ILE A 68 -5.81 -7.20 3.79
C ILE A 68 -6.75 -7.70 4.86
N GLU A 69 -6.18 -8.35 5.87
CA GLU A 69 -6.92 -8.99 6.93
C GLU A 69 -6.22 -8.85 8.29
N SER A 70 -6.92 -9.28 9.36
CA SER A 70 -6.40 -9.14 10.73
C SER A 70 -5.06 -9.86 10.95
N ASN A 71 -4.72 -10.85 10.13
CA ASN A 71 -3.44 -11.56 10.21
C ASN A 71 -2.25 -10.65 9.85
N ASP A 72 -2.43 -9.70 8.93
CA ASP A 72 -1.40 -8.71 8.58
C ASP A 72 -1.06 -7.84 9.78
N THR A 73 -2.09 -7.37 10.49
CA THR A 73 -1.93 -6.58 11.74
C THR A 73 -1.13 -7.36 12.78
N ILE A 74 -1.42 -8.66 12.95
CA ILE A 74 -0.69 -9.53 13.89
C ILE A 74 0.77 -9.67 13.46
N THR A 75 1.04 -9.77 12.16
CA THR A 75 2.39 -9.93 11.61
C THR A 75 3.22 -8.65 11.78
N ILE A 76 2.63 -7.47 11.56
CA ILE A 76 3.24 -6.17 11.88
C ILE A 76 3.62 -6.11 13.37
N LEU A 77 2.70 -6.46 14.27
CA LEU A 77 2.97 -6.47 15.72
C LEU A 77 4.09 -7.45 16.12
N LYS A 78 4.16 -8.63 15.49
CA LYS A 78 5.28 -9.57 15.70
C LYS A 78 6.61 -8.99 15.25
N LYS A 79 6.65 -8.29 14.11
CA LYS A 79 7.85 -7.62 13.59
C LYS A 79 8.33 -6.53 14.55
N ILE A 80 7.42 -5.67 15.03
CA ILE A 80 7.72 -4.63 16.03
C ILE A 80 8.29 -5.26 17.31
N ALA A 81 7.70 -6.36 17.76
CA ALA A 81 8.14 -7.11 18.93
C ALA A 81 9.40 -7.97 18.69
N ARG A 82 9.97 -7.99 17.48
CA ARG A 82 11.12 -8.80 17.07
C ARG A 82 10.92 -10.30 17.31
N LEU A 83 9.69 -10.76 17.11
CA LEU A 83 9.34 -12.19 17.16
C LEU A 83 9.52 -12.89 15.80
N ILE A 84 9.69 -12.09 14.74
CA ILE A 84 10.01 -12.49 13.37
C ILE A 84 11.03 -11.52 12.77
#